data_AF-A0A960MI45-F1
#
_entry.id   AF-A0A960MI45-F1
#
_cell.length_a   1.000
_cell.length_b   1.000
_cell.length_c   1.000
_cell.angle_alpha   90.00
_cell.angle_beta   90.00
_cell.angle_gamma   90.00
#
_symmetry.space_group_name_H-M   'P 1'
#
loop_
_entity.id
_entity.type
_entity.pdbx_description
1 polymer ?
#
loop_
_entity_poly.entity_id
_entity_poly.type
_entity_poly.pdbx_seq_one_letter_code
_entity_poly.pdbx_strand_id
1 'polypeptide(L)'
;MRSFPSLSSVSLRFSAGVLAVGLGLVSCGRDAAPPRTGKPVVFVSIAPLAGLASRIAGDRATVEVLADPNADPHGFSPTPKQLVALGDASLFLTVGMPFEARLVEKLESGANHLKIVNVADGVERLELDEDHAHHHDHSHEKGETESDHHDDHGDEDAGDPHVWLSPPLLREQAIAIEHALNAIDPDGHDLYHANLETLLAEIDSLHADLEAAL
;
A
#
# COMPACT_ATOMS: atom_id res chain seq x y z
N MET A 1 -5.21 -101.34 -27.00
CA MET A 1 -6.19 -100.50 -26.27
C MET A 1 -5.42 -99.59 -25.34
N ARG A 2 -5.72 -98.27 -25.35
CA ARG A 2 -5.20 -97.18 -24.47
C ARG A 2 -3.80 -96.68 -24.87
N SER A 3 -3.64 -95.54 -25.56
CA SER A 3 -3.97 -94.11 -25.31
C SER A 3 -2.93 -93.36 -24.48
N PHE A 4 -2.47 -92.23 -25.06
CA PHE A 4 -1.53 -91.19 -24.60
C PHE A 4 -1.85 -90.57 -23.22
N PRO A 5 -0.90 -89.82 -22.62
CA PRO A 5 -0.94 -88.34 -22.66
C PRO A 5 0.43 -87.71 -23.02
N SER A 6 0.52 -86.67 -23.85
CA SER A 6 0.13 -85.26 -23.68
C SER A 6 1.23 -84.42 -23.01
N LEU A 7 1.94 -83.65 -23.86
CA LEU A 7 2.75 -82.49 -23.51
C LEU A 7 1.81 -81.33 -23.19
N SER A 8 2.01 -80.66 -22.05
CA SER A 8 1.38 -79.38 -21.75
C SER A 8 2.45 -78.31 -21.55
N SER A 9 2.27 -77.25 -22.31
CA SER A 9 2.97 -75.98 -22.35
C SER A 9 2.79 -75.18 -21.06
N VAL A 10 3.85 -74.51 -20.59
CA VAL A 10 3.77 -73.48 -19.55
C VAL A 10 4.28 -72.17 -20.13
N SER A 11 3.38 -71.19 -20.14
CA SER A 11 3.52 -69.87 -20.71
C SER A 11 4.47 -68.95 -19.95
N LEU A 12 5.17 -68.13 -20.73
CA LEU A 12 6.00 -66.99 -20.34
C LEU A 12 5.13 -65.86 -19.74
N ARG A 13 5.54 -65.28 -18.61
CA ARG A 13 4.98 -64.03 -18.09
C ARG A 13 6.09 -63.00 -17.89
N PHE A 14 6.16 -62.02 -18.80
CA PHE A 14 6.90 -60.78 -18.62
C PHE A 14 6.17 -59.91 -17.58
N SER A 15 6.85 -59.53 -16.51
CA SER A 15 6.39 -58.46 -15.61
C SER A 15 7.28 -57.23 -15.84
N ALA A 16 6.75 -56.22 -16.51
CA ALA A 16 7.34 -54.90 -16.61
C ALA A 16 6.93 -54.10 -15.36
N GLY A 17 7.89 -53.85 -14.47
CA GLY A 17 7.71 -52.93 -13.34
C GLY A 17 7.94 -51.50 -13.80
N VAL A 18 6.89 -50.68 -13.82
CA VAL A 18 6.96 -49.23 -14.03
C VAL A 18 7.30 -48.58 -12.69
N LEU A 19 8.52 -48.06 -12.55
CA LEU A 19 8.95 -47.22 -11.43
C LEU A 19 8.58 -45.77 -11.74
N ALA A 20 7.45 -45.30 -11.21
CA ALA A 20 7.05 -43.90 -11.29
C ALA A 20 7.90 -43.06 -10.33
N VAL A 21 8.87 -42.32 -10.87
CA VAL A 21 9.60 -41.27 -10.16
C VAL A 21 8.78 -40.00 -10.25
N GLY A 22 8.06 -39.68 -9.18
CA GLY A 22 7.47 -38.36 -8.98
C GLY A 22 8.56 -37.38 -8.57
N LEU A 23 8.97 -36.51 -9.49
CA LEU A 23 9.87 -35.40 -9.19
C LEU A 23 9.03 -34.13 -9.02
N GLY A 24 9.03 -33.62 -7.78
CA GLY A 24 8.21 -32.51 -7.34
C GLY A 24 8.51 -31.20 -8.09
N LEU A 25 7.45 -30.45 -8.35
CA LEU A 25 7.51 -29.07 -8.79
C LEU A 25 8.04 -28.22 -7.63
N VAL A 26 9.33 -27.88 -7.67
CA VAL A 26 9.92 -26.85 -6.82
C VAL A 26 9.44 -25.50 -7.33
N SER A 27 8.47 -24.91 -6.63
CA SER A 27 8.08 -23.51 -6.79
C SER A 27 8.99 -22.67 -5.89
N CYS A 28 10.09 -22.18 -6.46
CA CYS A 28 10.90 -21.07 -5.94
C CYS A 28 10.93 -19.99 -7.04
N GLY A 29 10.75 -18.70 -6.80
CA GLY A 29 10.58 -18.01 -5.53
C GLY A 29 9.89 -16.68 -5.76
N ARG A 30 9.17 -16.23 -4.73
CA ARG A 30 9.07 -14.80 -4.46
C ARG A 30 10.38 -14.44 -3.78
N ASP A 31 11.11 -13.46 -4.32
CA ASP A 31 12.27 -12.88 -3.65
C ASP A 31 11.82 -12.32 -2.31
N ALA A 32 11.89 -13.15 -1.27
CA ALA A 32 11.69 -12.71 0.08
C ALA A 32 12.92 -11.90 0.46
N ALA A 33 12.74 -10.59 0.62
CA ALA A 33 13.76 -9.72 1.17
C ALA A 33 14.33 -10.34 2.46
N PRO A 34 15.65 -10.24 2.70
CA PRO A 34 16.25 -10.83 3.89
C PRO A 34 15.56 -10.30 5.17
N PRO A 35 15.30 -11.15 6.17
CA PRO A 35 14.63 -10.73 7.39
C PRO A 35 15.43 -9.61 8.05
N ARG A 36 14.82 -8.44 8.19
CA ARG A 36 15.46 -7.32 8.90
C ARG A 36 15.43 -7.60 10.39
N THR A 37 16.57 -7.44 11.04
CA THR A 37 16.67 -7.60 12.49
C THR A 37 16.26 -6.29 13.15
N GLY A 38 15.18 -6.31 13.93
CA GLY A 38 14.67 -5.14 14.64
C GLY A 38 13.26 -4.74 14.23
N LYS A 39 12.73 -3.74 14.94
CA LYS A 39 11.39 -3.19 14.75
C LYS A 39 11.33 -2.45 13.40
N PRO A 40 10.39 -2.77 12.49
CA PRO A 40 10.25 -2.04 11.22
C PRO A 40 10.04 -0.55 11.46
N VAL A 41 10.68 0.27 10.63
CA VAL A 41 10.47 1.71 10.60
C VAL A 41 9.43 2.02 9.53
N VAL A 42 8.38 2.72 9.92
CA VAL A 42 7.26 3.15 9.07
C VAL A 42 7.30 4.67 9.04
N PHE A 43 7.59 5.23 7.87
CA PHE A 43 7.38 6.65 7.64
C PHE A 43 5.93 6.89 7.22
N VAL A 44 5.37 7.99 7.71
CA VAL A 44 4.12 8.56 7.21
C VAL A 44 4.40 9.95 6.66
N SER A 45 3.66 10.36 5.63
CA SER A 45 3.85 11.66 5.01
C SER A 45 3.46 12.82 5.94
N ILE A 46 2.34 12.69 6.65
CA ILE A 46 1.76 13.73 7.51
C ILE A 46 1.29 13.20 8.88
N ALA A 47 1.11 14.10 9.85
CA ALA A 47 0.77 13.76 11.23
C ALA A 47 -0.56 12.99 11.42
N PRO A 48 -1.67 13.26 10.70
CA PRO A 48 -2.90 12.47 10.80
C PRO A 48 -2.67 10.96 10.59
N LEU A 49 -1.87 10.59 9.60
CA LEU A 49 -1.52 9.20 9.33
C LEU A 49 -0.70 8.59 10.47
N ALA A 50 0.15 9.38 11.14
CA ALA A 50 0.96 8.94 12.26
C ALA A 50 0.08 8.43 13.42
N GLY A 51 -1.03 9.13 13.67
CA GLY A 51 -2.01 8.76 14.69
C GLY A 51 -2.63 7.39 14.41
N LEU A 52 -3.07 7.15 13.18
CA LEU A 52 -3.63 5.85 12.78
C LEU A 52 -2.58 4.74 12.83
N ALA A 53 -1.43 4.97 12.17
CA ALA A 53 -0.36 3.99 12.07
C ALA A 53 0.19 3.58 13.44
N SER A 54 0.39 4.53 14.36
CA SER A 54 0.89 4.23 15.71
C SER A 54 -0.11 3.41 16.52
N ARG A 55 -1.41 3.72 16.39
CA ARG A 55 -2.48 2.99 17.09
C ARG A 55 -2.62 1.55 16.58
N ILE A 56 -2.50 1.33 15.28
CA ILE A 56 -2.58 -0.01 14.69
C ILE A 56 -1.29 -0.78 15.00
N ALA A 57 -0.13 -0.19 14.76
CA ALA A 57 1.16 -0.88 14.89
C ALA A 57 1.58 -1.18 16.34
N GLY A 58 1.13 -0.36 17.30
CA GLY A 58 1.55 -0.45 18.70
C GLY A 58 3.07 -0.49 18.85
N ASP A 59 3.57 -1.42 19.67
CA ASP A 59 5.01 -1.57 19.90
C ASP A 59 5.76 -2.34 18.80
N ARG A 60 5.10 -2.75 17.70
CA ARG A 60 5.72 -3.54 16.63
C ARG A 60 6.30 -2.75 15.47
N ALA A 61 5.91 -1.48 15.27
CA ALA A 61 6.59 -0.60 14.31
C ALA A 61 6.94 0.78 14.89
N THR A 62 8.06 1.35 14.47
CA THR A 62 8.46 2.71 14.83
C THR A 62 7.87 3.64 13.79
N VAL A 63 6.98 4.54 14.19
CA VAL A 63 6.32 5.47 13.27
C VAL A 63 7.02 6.82 13.31
N GLU A 64 7.50 7.27 12.15
CA GLU A 64 8.13 8.59 11.96
C GLU A 64 7.32 9.42 10.98
N VAL A 65 7.22 10.74 11.23
CA VAL A 65 6.48 11.67 10.38
C VAL A 65 7.45 12.45 9.52
N LEU A 66 7.21 12.48 8.22
CA LEU A 66 8.06 13.19 7.28
C LEU A 66 7.84 14.71 7.33
N ALA A 67 6.60 15.16 7.14
CA ALA A 67 6.24 16.56 7.29
C ALA A 67 6.18 16.93 8.79
N ASP A 68 6.90 17.98 9.19
CA ASP A 68 6.88 18.47 10.57
C ASP A 68 5.42 18.75 11.00
N PRO A 69 4.96 18.28 12.17
CA PRO A 69 3.61 18.54 12.65
C PRO A 69 3.24 20.03 12.74
N ASN A 70 4.23 20.93 12.77
CA ASN A 70 4.04 22.38 12.81
C ASN A 70 4.24 23.06 11.45
N ALA A 71 4.60 22.31 10.41
CA ALA A 71 4.75 22.82 9.05
C ALA A 71 3.45 22.68 8.27
N ASP A 72 3.26 23.58 7.30
CA ASP A 72 2.22 23.41 6.28
C ASP A 72 2.62 22.24 5.35
N PRO A 73 1.84 21.15 5.30
CA PRO A 73 2.16 20.00 4.49
C PRO A 73 2.04 20.30 2.99
N HIS A 74 1.27 21.31 2.56
CA HIS A 74 1.15 21.65 1.13
C HIS A 74 2.43 22.28 0.55
N GLY A 75 3.18 23.01 1.38
CA GLY A 75 4.46 23.61 1.02
C GLY A 75 5.68 22.81 1.49
N PHE A 76 5.50 21.60 1.99
CA PHE A 76 6.57 20.83 2.60
C PHE A 76 7.60 20.35 1.56
N SER A 77 8.88 20.38 1.93
CA SER A 77 9.95 19.80 1.15
C SER A 77 10.91 19.03 2.06
N PRO A 78 11.13 17.72 1.82
CA PRO A 78 11.99 16.91 2.68
C PRO A 78 13.46 17.30 2.52
N THR A 79 14.16 17.37 3.65
CA THR A 79 15.61 17.57 3.67
C THR A 79 16.35 16.34 3.13
N PRO A 80 17.60 16.47 2.64
CA PRO A 80 18.42 15.33 2.23
C PRO A 80 18.58 14.27 3.33
N LYS A 81 18.66 14.69 4.60
CA LYS A 81 18.74 13.77 5.74
C LYS A 81 17.46 12.94 5.90
N GLN A 82 16.30 13.55 5.73
CA GLN A 82 15.01 12.84 5.76
C GLN A 82 14.89 11.85 4.61
N LEU A 83 15.35 12.21 3.39
CA LEU A 83 15.34 11.30 2.25
C LEU A 83 16.21 10.05 2.46
N VAL A 84 17.37 10.22 3.09
CA VAL A 84 18.24 9.08 3.46
C VAL A 84 17.53 8.20 4.49
N ALA A 85 16.98 8.78 5.55
CA ALA A 85 16.25 8.02 6.58
C ALA A 85 15.03 7.27 6.01
N LEU A 86 14.28 7.92 5.11
CA LEU A 86 13.15 7.35 4.41
C LEU A 86 13.56 6.17 3.51
N GLY A 87 14.70 6.29 2.81
CA GLY A 87 15.24 5.22 1.97
C GLY A 87 15.63 3.94 2.73
N ASP A 88 15.93 4.05 4.02
CA ASP A 88 16.26 2.91 4.90
C ASP A 88 15.03 2.28 5.55
N ALA A 89 13.84 2.88 5.43
CA ALA A 89 12.61 2.44 6.07
C ALA A 89 11.95 1.23 5.38
N SER A 90 11.09 0.53 6.11
CA SER A 90 10.37 -0.63 5.58
C SER A 90 9.10 -0.25 4.81
N LEU A 91 8.44 0.83 5.23
CA LEU A 91 7.16 1.28 4.69
C LEU A 91 7.09 2.80 4.69
N PHE A 92 6.54 3.38 3.63
CA PHE A 92 6.14 4.78 3.53
C PHE A 92 4.65 4.86 3.20
N LEU A 93 3.88 5.51 4.08
CA LEU A 93 2.45 5.74 3.92
C LEU A 93 2.20 7.18 3.45
N THR A 94 1.48 7.32 2.34
CA THR A 94 1.11 8.59 1.69
C THR A 94 -0.42 8.76 1.66
N VAL A 95 -0.92 9.96 1.36
CA VAL A 95 -2.38 10.25 1.32
C VAL A 95 -2.81 11.10 0.12
N GLY A 96 -1.91 11.40 -0.81
CA GLY A 96 -2.16 12.23 -1.98
C GLY A 96 -1.82 13.71 -1.78
N MET A 97 -0.99 14.08 -0.81
CA MET A 97 -0.55 15.47 -0.65
C MET A 97 0.35 15.92 -1.83
N PRO A 98 0.33 17.20 -2.25
CA PRO A 98 1.08 17.66 -3.43
C PRO A 98 2.57 17.35 -3.42
N PHE A 99 3.23 17.44 -2.26
CA PHE A 99 4.67 17.15 -2.15
C PHE A 99 5.02 15.66 -2.33
N GLU A 100 4.05 14.76 -2.19
CA GLU A 100 4.26 13.32 -2.22
C GLU A 100 4.52 12.85 -3.65
N ALA A 101 3.85 13.41 -4.66
CA ALA A 101 3.92 12.93 -6.05
C ALA A 101 5.37 12.87 -6.57
N ARG A 102 6.08 14.00 -6.53
CA ARG A 102 7.50 14.07 -6.94
C ARG A 102 8.43 13.25 -6.05
N LEU A 103 8.08 13.09 -4.78
CA LEU A 103 8.86 12.29 -3.84
C LEU A 103 8.73 10.79 -4.16
N VAL A 104 7.51 10.31 -4.38
CA VAL A 104 7.21 8.92 -4.73
C VAL A 104 7.89 8.56 -6.05
N GLU A 105 7.74 9.38 -7.10
CA GLU A 105 8.40 9.16 -8.40
C GLU A 105 9.93 8.99 -8.24
N LYS A 106 10.56 9.84 -7.42
CA LYS A 106 11.99 9.77 -7.15
C LYS A 106 12.39 8.52 -6.34
N LEU A 107 11.54 8.07 -5.43
CA LEU A 107 11.81 6.89 -4.61
C LEU A 107 11.61 5.60 -5.40
N GLU A 108 10.58 5.51 -6.23
CA GLU A 108 10.28 4.35 -7.08
C GLU A 108 11.30 4.15 -8.19
N SER A 109 11.87 5.24 -8.73
CA SER A 109 12.97 5.17 -9.69
C SER A 109 14.31 4.73 -9.06
N GLY A 110 14.39 4.68 -7.73
CA GLY A 110 15.55 4.18 -6.98
C GLY A 110 15.49 2.67 -6.72
N ALA A 111 16.66 2.03 -6.57
CA ALA A 111 16.75 0.64 -6.12
C ALA A 111 16.61 0.56 -4.58
N ASN A 112 15.42 0.86 -4.05
CA ASN A 112 15.14 0.77 -2.61
C ASN A 112 14.26 -0.46 -2.30
N HIS A 113 14.26 -0.89 -1.03
CA HIS A 113 13.35 -1.92 -0.52
C HIS A 113 12.10 -1.32 0.15
N LEU A 114 11.86 -0.02 -0.05
CA LEU A 114 10.81 0.73 0.61
C LEU A 114 9.48 0.35 -0.03
N LYS A 115 8.56 -0.20 0.75
CA LYS A 115 7.18 -0.33 0.30
C LYS A 115 6.52 1.04 0.39
N ILE A 116 5.93 1.53 -0.69
CA ILE A 116 5.14 2.77 -0.68
C ILE A 116 3.67 2.38 -0.83
N VAL A 117 2.80 2.95 0.00
CA VAL A 117 1.35 2.73 -0.04
C VAL A 117 0.64 4.06 0.14
N ASN A 118 -0.18 4.44 -0.84
CA ASN A 118 -1.12 5.53 -0.68
C ASN A 118 -2.39 5.01 0.00
N VAL A 119 -2.69 5.52 1.19
CA VAL A 119 -3.84 5.08 1.99
C VAL A 119 -5.17 5.68 1.50
N ALA A 120 -5.11 6.61 0.56
CA ALA A 120 -6.28 7.18 -0.11
C ALA A 120 -6.58 6.48 -1.45
N ASP A 121 -5.79 5.49 -1.88
CA ASP A 121 -6.07 4.75 -3.11
C ASP A 121 -7.41 3.99 -2.98
N GLY A 122 -8.32 4.24 -3.93
CA GLY A 122 -9.66 3.65 -3.95
C GLY A 122 -10.70 4.33 -3.05
N VAL A 123 -10.30 5.38 -2.32
CA VAL A 123 -11.21 6.24 -1.56
C VAL A 123 -11.90 7.21 -2.52
N GLU A 124 -13.23 7.34 -2.42
CA GLU A 124 -13.98 8.36 -3.17
C GLU A 124 -13.68 9.74 -2.59
N ARG A 125 -12.94 10.56 -3.36
CA ARG A 125 -12.52 11.91 -2.96
C ARG A 125 -13.44 12.95 -3.55
N LEU A 126 -13.57 14.09 -2.86
CA LEU A 126 -14.23 15.26 -3.43
C LEU A 126 -13.40 15.78 -4.59
N GLU A 127 -14.05 16.14 -5.68
CA GLU A 127 -13.41 16.85 -6.79
C GLU A 127 -12.98 18.24 -6.31
N LEU A 128 -11.80 18.68 -6.74
CA LEU A 128 -11.36 20.04 -6.49
C LEU A 128 -11.99 20.93 -7.56
N ASP A 129 -12.96 21.76 -7.18
CA ASP A 129 -13.51 22.77 -8.10
C ASP A 129 -12.43 23.79 -8.48
N GLU A 130 -12.04 23.83 -9.76
CA GLU A 130 -11.06 24.79 -10.30
C GLU A 130 -11.50 26.27 -10.12
N ASP A 131 -12.81 26.50 -9.93
CA ASP A 131 -13.42 27.83 -9.85
C ASP A 131 -13.13 28.61 -8.55
N HIS A 132 -12.54 27.98 -7.54
CA HIS A 132 -12.23 28.64 -6.26
C HIS A 132 -10.75 29.01 -6.08
N ALA A 133 -9.89 28.75 -7.07
CA ALA A 133 -8.45 29.02 -6.99
C ALA A 133 -7.97 30.37 -7.55
N HIS A 134 -8.85 31.21 -8.14
CA HIS A 134 -8.42 32.45 -8.81
C HIS A 134 -9.26 33.69 -8.47
N HIS A 135 -9.01 34.30 -7.31
CA HIS A 135 -9.22 35.75 -7.13
C HIS A 135 -7.92 36.51 -7.45
N HIS A 136 -7.51 36.49 -8.71
CA HIS A 136 -6.64 37.52 -9.27
C HIS A 136 -7.37 38.21 -10.42
N ASP A 137 -7.80 39.44 -10.13
CA ASP A 137 -8.27 40.42 -11.10
C ASP A 137 -7.21 40.64 -12.17
N HIS A 138 -7.45 40.08 -13.36
CA HIS A 138 -6.85 40.54 -14.60
C HIS A 138 -7.89 40.51 -15.71
N SER A 139 -8.51 41.66 -15.93
CA SER A 139 -8.88 42.14 -17.27
C SER A 139 -7.80 41.74 -18.28
N HIS A 140 -8.14 41.06 -19.38
CA HIS A 140 -7.68 41.37 -20.74
C HIS A 140 -8.41 40.55 -21.82
N GLU A 141 -8.36 41.13 -23.01
CA GLU A 141 -9.22 41.00 -24.18
C GLU A 141 -8.82 39.81 -25.08
N LYS A 142 -9.74 39.39 -25.94
CA LYS A 142 -9.63 38.21 -26.81
C LYS A 142 -8.41 38.20 -27.73
N GLY A 143 -7.74 37.04 -27.82
CA GLY A 143 -6.82 36.68 -28.90
C GLY A 143 -6.82 35.17 -29.11
N GLU A 144 -7.24 34.73 -30.29
CA GLU A 144 -7.24 33.32 -30.71
C GLU A 144 -5.83 32.89 -31.10
N THR A 145 -5.36 31.72 -30.67
CA THR A 145 -4.29 30.96 -31.34
C THR A 145 -4.20 29.51 -30.82
N GLU A 146 -4.42 28.58 -31.76
CA GLU A 146 -3.83 27.24 -31.92
C GLU A 146 -3.37 26.48 -30.66
N SER A 147 -4.13 25.44 -30.32
CA SER A 147 -3.81 24.45 -29.29
C SER A 147 -2.74 23.47 -29.79
N ASP A 148 -1.48 23.75 -29.48
CA ASP A 148 -0.44 22.73 -29.42
C ASP A 148 -0.77 21.78 -28.25
N HIS A 149 -1.16 20.55 -28.57
CA HIS A 149 -1.33 19.48 -27.59
C HIS A 149 0.05 19.05 -27.08
N HIS A 150 0.51 19.72 -26.03
CA HIS A 150 1.47 19.15 -25.11
C HIS A 150 0.69 18.20 -24.20
N ASP A 151 0.90 16.89 -24.40
CA ASP A 151 0.60 15.87 -23.39
C ASP A 151 1.52 16.11 -22.18
N ASP A 152 1.13 17.04 -21.31
CA ASP A 152 1.68 17.19 -19.97
C ASP A 152 1.04 16.12 -19.10
N HIS A 153 1.66 14.95 -19.05
CA HIS A 153 1.33 13.94 -18.06
C HIS A 153 1.93 14.36 -16.72
N GLY A 154 1.25 15.27 -16.02
CA GLY A 154 1.64 15.68 -14.68
C GLY A 154 0.55 16.56 -14.08
N ASP A 155 -0.02 16.10 -12.97
CA ASP A 155 -0.85 16.90 -12.05
C ASP A 155 -2.36 17.01 -12.31
N GLU A 156 -2.97 16.20 -13.17
CA GLU A 156 -4.45 16.17 -13.33
C GLU A 156 -5.10 15.01 -12.53
N ASP A 157 -5.96 15.42 -11.58
CA ASP A 157 -6.94 14.60 -10.82
C ASP A 157 -6.46 13.86 -9.55
N ALA A 158 -5.66 14.54 -8.72
CA ALA A 158 -5.63 14.21 -7.30
C ALA A 158 -6.76 14.99 -6.58
N GLY A 159 -7.99 14.46 -6.57
CA GLY A 159 -9.10 14.98 -5.75
C GLY A 159 -8.70 15.25 -4.28
N ASP A 160 -9.53 15.99 -3.55
CA ASP A 160 -9.21 16.56 -2.23
C ASP A 160 -8.49 15.56 -1.30
N PRO A 161 -7.22 15.83 -0.91
CA PRO A 161 -6.44 14.91 -0.10
C PRO A 161 -6.89 14.86 1.36
N HIS A 162 -7.74 15.78 1.83
CA HIS A 162 -8.14 15.90 3.25
C HIS A 162 -9.14 14.82 3.71
N VAL A 163 -9.05 13.61 3.15
CA VAL A 163 -9.94 12.48 3.42
C VAL A 163 -9.98 12.05 4.89
N TRP A 164 -8.93 12.33 5.66
CA TRP A 164 -8.88 12.03 7.10
C TRP A 164 -9.88 12.85 7.94
N LEU A 165 -10.47 13.91 7.39
CA LEU A 165 -11.48 14.71 8.07
C LEU A 165 -12.88 14.08 8.04
N SER A 166 -13.09 13.05 7.22
CA SER A 166 -14.36 12.30 7.14
C SER A 166 -14.23 10.97 7.89
N PRO A 167 -15.00 10.72 8.97
CA PRO A 167 -14.89 9.46 9.72
C PRO A 167 -15.06 8.20 8.86
N PRO A 168 -16.02 8.11 7.90
CA PRO A 168 -16.10 6.97 6.99
C PRO A 168 -14.82 6.75 6.16
N LEU A 169 -14.22 7.81 5.61
CA LEU A 169 -12.98 7.70 4.82
C LEU A 169 -11.75 7.45 5.71
N LEU A 170 -11.77 7.91 6.96
CA LEU A 170 -10.74 7.62 7.96
C LEU A 170 -10.71 6.13 8.32
N ARG A 171 -11.88 5.48 8.37
CA ARG A 171 -12.01 4.03 8.53
C ARG A 171 -11.37 3.26 7.37
N GLU A 172 -11.55 3.72 6.13
CA GLU A 172 -10.90 3.10 4.96
C GLU A 172 -9.37 3.24 5.02
N GLN A 173 -8.86 4.42 5.38
CA GLN A 173 -7.43 4.63 5.59
C GLN A 173 -6.86 3.72 6.69
N ALA A 174 -7.57 3.54 7.81
CA ALA A 174 -7.13 2.65 8.88
C ALA A 174 -6.99 1.19 8.40
N ILE A 175 -7.92 0.72 7.58
CA ILE A 175 -7.87 -0.63 6.98
C ILE A 175 -6.68 -0.75 6.01
N ALA A 176 -6.45 0.26 5.16
CA ALA A 176 -5.31 0.28 4.25
C ALA A 176 -3.97 0.22 4.99
N ILE A 177 -3.86 0.93 6.13
CA ILE A 177 -2.68 0.92 6.99
C ILE A 177 -2.44 -0.46 7.60
N GLU A 178 -3.49 -1.13 8.10
CA GLU A 178 -3.38 -2.50 8.64
C GLU A 178 -2.86 -3.47 7.58
N HIS A 179 -3.39 -3.43 6.37
CA HIS A 179 -2.92 -4.25 5.26
C HIS A 179 -1.45 -3.96 4.91
N ALA A 180 -1.05 -2.69 4.93
CA ALA A 180 0.33 -2.29 4.66
C ALA A 180 1.30 -2.79 5.75
N LEU A 181 0.91 -2.71 7.02
CA LEU A 181 1.67 -3.26 8.15
C LEU A 181 1.79 -4.78 8.07
N ASN A 182 0.70 -5.48 7.77
CA ASN A 182 0.67 -6.92 7.54
C ASN A 182 1.62 -7.36 6.41
N ALA A 183 1.76 -6.55 5.36
CA ALA A 183 2.64 -6.86 4.25
C ALA A 183 4.13 -6.80 4.60
N ILE A 184 4.53 -5.96 5.57
CA ILE A 184 5.94 -5.81 5.98
C ILE A 184 6.29 -6.59 7.27
N ASP A 185 5.29 -6.91 8.09
CA ASP A 185 5.44 -7.66 9.33
C ASP A 185 4.27 -8.65 9.56
N PRO A 186 4.23 -9.78 8.82
CA PRO A 186 3.13 -10.75 8.92
C PRO A 186 2.98 -11.36 10.32
N ASP A 187 4.06 -11.43 11.10
CA ASP A 187 4.06 -11.95 12.47
C ASP A 187 3.30 -11.03 13.45
N GLY A 188 2.98 -9.80 13.04
CA GLY A 188 2.20 -8.82 13.80
C GLY A 188 0.69 -8.89 13.57
N HIS A 189 0.23 -9.72 12.63
CA HIS A 189 -1.15 -9.74 12.13
C HIS A 189 -2.23 -9.67 13.20
N ASP A 190 -2.21 -10.58 14.18
CA ASP A 190 -3.26 -10.67 15.18
C ASP A 190 -3.33 -9.41 16.07
N LEU A 191 -2.18 -8.76 16.30
CA LEU A 191 -2.10 -7.50 17.05
C LEU A 191 -2.64 -6.34 16.22
N TYR A 192 -2.23 -6.25 14.94
CA TYR A 192 -2.70 -5.19 14.04
C TYR A 192 -4.21 -5.26 13.85
N HIS A 193 -4.74 -6.47 13.64
CA HIS A 193 -6.16 -6.71 13.50
C HIS A 193 -6.95 -6.31 14.76
N ALA A 194 -6.50 -6.75 15.95
CA ALA A 194 -7.18 -6.39 17.20
C ALA A 194 -7.16 -4.87 17.49
N ASN A 195 -6.03 -4.21 17.19
CA ASN A 195 -5.91 -2.77 17.34
C ASN A 195 -6.78 -2.01 16.32
N LEU A 196 -6.85 -2.50 15.08
CA LEU A 196 -7.72 -1.95 14.05
C LEU A 196 -9.18 -2.04 14.50
N GLU A 197 -9.67 -3.21 14.92
CA GLU A 197 -11.07 -3.36 15.36
C GLU A 197 -11.44 -2.39 16.49
N THR A 198 -10.51 -2.16 17.42
CA THR A 198 -10.70 -1.17 18.49
C THR A 198 -10.80 0.26 17.92
N LEU A 199 -9.89 0.62 17.01
CA LEU A 199 -9.89 1.92 16.34
C LEU A 199 -11.16 2.13 15.50
N LEU A 200 -11.61 1.12 14.77
CA LEU A 200 -12.83 1.21 13.95
C LEU A 200 -14.07 1.44 14.81
N ALA A 201 -14.20 0.75 15.94
CA ALA A 201 -15.30 0.99 16.87
C ALA A 201 -15.32 2.42 17.41
N GLU A 202 -14.16 3.03 17.67
CA GLU A 202 -14.07 4.43 18.08
C GLU A 202 -14.43 5.40 16.95
N ILE A 203 -13.99 5.12 15.72
CA ILE A 203 -14.34 5.93 14.54
C ILE A 203 -15.86 5.88 14.30
N ASP A 204 -16.46 4.68 14.38
CA ASP A 204 -17.90 4.50 14.20
C ASP A 204 -18.70 5.24 15.30
N SER A 205 -18.21 5.21 16.55
CA SER A 205 -18.80 6.00 17.65
C SER A 205 -18.70 7.50 17.40
N LEU A 206 -17.52 7.99 16.98
CA LEU A 206 -17.31 9.40 16.66
C LEU A 206 -18.24 9.86 15.52
N HIS A 207 -18.39 9.04 14.48
CA HIS A 207 -19.28 9.34 13.36
C HIS A 207 -20.73 9.49 13.83
N ALA A 208 -21.21 8.54 14.65
CA ALA A 208 -22.57 8.61 15.20
C ALA A 208 -22.79 9.85 16.08
N ASP A 209 -21.80 10.23 16.89
CA ASP A 209 -21.86 11.44 17.72
C ASP A 209 -21.92 12.72 16.87
N LEU A 210 -21.15 12.78 15.76
CA LEU A 210 -21.17 13.92 14.83
C LEU A 210 -22.52 14.03 14.09
N GLU A 211 -23.06 12.92 13.60
CA GLU A 211 -24.38 12.87 12.95
C GLU A 211 -25.51 13.28 13.91
N ALA A 212 -25.38 13.02 15.21
CA ALA A 212 -26.37 13.42 16.20
C ALA A 212 -26.25 14.90 16.61
N ALA A 213 -25.10 15.53 16.37
CA ALA A 213 -24.79 16.89 16.81
C ALA A 213 -25.01 17.98 15.74
N LEU A 214 -25.04 17.59 14.46
CA LEU A 214 -25.24 18.46 13.29
C LEU A 214 -26.69 18.43 12.81
#